data_AF-A0A8C8RYX1-F1
#
_entry.id   AF-A0A8C8RYX1-F1
#
_cell.length_a   1.000
_cell.length_b   1.000
_cell.length_c   1.000
_cell.angle_alpha   90.00
_cell.angle_beta   90.00
_cell.angle_gamma   90.00
#
_symmetry.space_group_name_H-M   'P 1'
#
loop_
_entity.id
_entity.type
_entity.pdbx_description
1 polymer ?
#
loop_
_entity_poly.entity_id
_entity_poly.type
_entity_poly.pdbx_seq_one_letter_code
_entity_poly.pdbx_strand_id
1 'polypeptide(L)' 'MGDFNTPLSTLDRSTRQKVNKDIQELNSALHQVDLIDIYRTLHPKSTEYTFFSAPHHTYSKIDHIVGSKAL' A
#
# COMPACT_ATOMS: atom_id res chain seq x y z
N MET A 1 -3.38 -11.57 3.04
CA MET A 1 -4.18 -10.38 3.35
C MET A 1 -3.94 -10.04 4.80
N GLY A 2 -3.69 -8.78 5.13
CA GLY A 2 -3.51 -8.34 6.50
C GLY A 2 -3.56 -6.82 6.61
N ASP A 3 -3.73 -6.33 7.83
CA ASP A 3 -3.61 -4.92 8.17
C ASP A 3 -2.12 -4.61 8.38
N PHE A 4 -1.54 -3.82 7.47
CA PHE A 4 -0.14 -3.40 7.54
C PHE A 4 0.01 -2.13 8.38
N ASN A 5 -1.09 -1.47 8.75
CA ASN A 5 -1.12 -0.14 9.37
C ASN A 5 -0.40 0.95 8.57
N THR A 6 0.03 0.66 7.34
CA THR A 6 0.86 1.55 6.52
C THR A 6 0.48 1.47 5.04
N PRO A 7 0.33 2.62 4.35
CA PRO A 7 0.14 2.65 2.91
C PRO A 7 1.44 2.33 2.17
N LEU A 8 1.37 1.41 1.19
CA LEU A 8 2.54 0.98 0.39
C LEU A 8 2.83 1.89 -0.81
N SER A 9 1.88 2.71 -1.25
CA SER A 9 2.04 3.64 -2.38
C SER A 9 1.46 5.02 -2.11
N THR A 10 1.80 6.00 -2.95
CA THR A 10 1.26 7.36 -2.83
C THR A 10 -0.25 7.42 -3.09
N LEU A 11 -0.75 6.52 -3.95
CA LEU A 11 -2.18 6.43 -4.28
C LEU A 11 -3.02 5.82 -3.15
N ASP A 12 -2.39 5.10 -2.22
CA ASP A 12 -3.04 4.57 -1.03
C ASP A 12 -3.36 5.66 -0.01
N ARG A 13 -2.90 6.90 -0.21
CA ARG A 13 -3.21 8.06 0.66
C ARG A 13 -4.03 9.08 -0.12
N SER A 14 -5.12 9.58 0.46
CA SER A 14 -5.91 10.66 -0.16
C SER A 14 -5.10 11.94 -0.38
N THR A 15 -4.10 12.19 0.47
CA THR A 15 -3.19 13.34 0.36
C THR A 15 -2.17 13.21 -0.77
N ARG A 16 -1.99 12.00 -1.34
CA ARG A 16 -0.97 11.69 -2.36
C ARG A 16 0.46 12.05 -1.95
N GLN A 17 0.71 12.15 -0.64
CA GLN A 17 2.03 12.37 -0.10
C GLN A 17 2.98 11.23 -0.50
N LYS A 18 4.24 11.59 -0.74
CA LYS A 18 5.29 10.60 -1.03
C LYS A 18 5.44 9.66 0.17
N VAL A 19 5.59 8.36 -0.11
CA VAL A 19 5.92 7.36 0.92
C VAL A 19 7.30 7.65 1.52
N ASN A 20 7.45 7.42 2.82
CA ASN A 20 8.71 7.63 3.52
C ASN A 20 9.78 6.60 3.07
N LYS A 21 11.01 6.74 3.59
CA LYS A 21 12.12 5.87 3.22
C LYS A 21 11.90 4.42 3.67
N ASP A 22 11.38 4.22 4.88
CA ASP A 22 11.17 2.89 5.46
C ASP A 22 10.16 2.07 4.64
N ILE A 23 9.11 2.72 4.10
CA ILE A 23 8.14 2.08 3.21
C ILE A 23 8.75 1.79 1.83
N GLN A 24 9.64 2.65 1.32
CA GLN A 24 10.37 2.35 0.08
C GLN A 24 11.29 1.13 0.26
N GLU A 25 11.93 1.00 1.43
CA GLU A 25 12.75 -0.15 1.77
C GLU A 25 11.91 -1.41 1.92
N LEU A 26 10.75 -1.33 2.60
CA LEU A 26 9.79 -2.42 2.68
C LEU A 26 9.33 -2.90 1.30
N ASN A 27 8.94 -1.99 0.41
CA ASN A 27 8.56 -2.33 -0.96
C ASN A 27 9.72 -2.99 -1.72
N SER A 28 10.95 -2.53 -1.49
CA SER A 28 12.15 -3.13 -2.10
C SER A 28 12.39 -4.53 -1.56
N ALA A 29 12.23 -4.75 -0.26
CA ALA A 29 12.35 -6.07 0.38
C ALA A 29 11.28 -7.04 -0.13
N LEU A 30 10.03 -6.60 -0.25
CA LEU A 30 8.95 -7.39 -0.85
C LEU A 30 9.31 -7.83 -2.27
N HIS A 31 9.81 -6.90 -3.10
CA HIS A 31 10.26 -7.22 -4.45
C HIS A 31 11.46 -8.19 -4.48
N GLN A 32 12.37 -8.14 -3.51
CA GLN A 32 13.52 -9.06 -3.43
C GLN A 32 13.09 -10.51 -3.15
N VAL A 33 12.00 -10.72 -2.41
CA VAL A 33 11.44 -12.05 -2.14
C VAL A 33 10.31 -12.43 -3.10
N ASP A 34 10.25 -11.77 -4.27
CA ASP A 34 9.23 -11.97 -5.30
C ASP A 34 7.78 -11.85 -4.78
N LEU A 35 7.56 -10.97 -3.81
CA LEU A 35 6.23 -10.62 -3.31
C LEU A 35 5.76 -9.28 -3.91
N ILE A 36 4.47 -9.20 -4.22
CA ILE A 36 3.82 -8.01 -4.77
C ILE A 36 2.49 -7.74 -4.06
N ASP A 37 2.09 -6.47 -3.98
CA ASP A 37 0.70 -6.11 -3.66
C ASP A 37 -0.18 -6.49 -4.86
N ILE A 38 -0.93 -7.58 -4.70
CA ILE A 38 -1.77 -8.17 -5.74
C ILE A 38 -2.86 -7.18 -6.15
N TYR A 39 -3.52 -6.54 -5.18
CA TYR A 39 -4.60 -5.59 -5.49
C TYR A 39 -4.06 -4.40 -6.31
N ARG A 40 -2.91 -3.85 -5.91
CA ARG A 40 -2.29 -2.71 -6.62
C ARG A 40 -1.86 -3.11 -8.03
N THR A 41 -1.39 -4.34 -8.20
CA THR A 41 -0.99 -4.87 -9.51
C THR A 41 -2.21 -5.00 -10.44
N LEU A 42 -3.34 -5.48 -9.93
CA LEU A 42 -4.60 -5.61 -10.69
C LEU A 42 -5.28 -4.25 -10.95
N HIS A 43 -5.14 -3.29 -10.02
CA HIS A 43 -5.78 -1.99 -10.09
C HIS A 43 -4.77 -0.85 -9.88
N PRO A 44 -3.84 -0.62 -10.84
CA PRO A 44 -2.73 0.31 -10.67
C PRO A 44 -3.17 1.76 -10.39
N LYS A 45 -4.35 2.16 -10.88
CA LYS A 45 -4.92 3.50 -10.73
C LYS A 45 -5.99 3.61 -9.64
N SER A 46 -6.28 2.54 -8.90
CA SER A 46 -7.31 2.58 -7.85
C SER A 46 -6.93 3.56 -6.74
N THR A 47 -7.96 4.23 -6.22
CA THR A 47 -7.94 5.14 -5.08
C THR A 47 -8.96 4.70 -4.03
N GLU A 48 -9.24 3.40 -3.93
CA GLU A 48 -10.06 2.85 -2.86
C GLU A 48 -9.31 2.90 -1.53
N TYR A 49 -10.01 3.25 -0.45
CA TYR A 49 -9.46 3.42 0.89
C TYR A 49 -10.20 2.52 1.88
N THR A 50 -9.46 1.98 2.86
CA THR A 50 -10.03 1.07 3.88
C THR A 50 -10.10 1.70 5.27
N PHE A 51 -9.39 2.81 5.49
CA PHE A 51 -9.29 3.47 6.79
C PHE A 51 -9.49 4.99 6.69
N PHE A 52 -10.22 5.56 7.65
CA PHE A 52 -10.39 7.00 7.83
C PHE A 52 -9.71 7.46 9.12
N SER A 53 -8.80 8.44 9.01
CA SER A 53 -8.15 9.09 10.14
C SER A 53 -8.89 10.39 10.48
N ALA A 54 -9.72 10.36 11.53
CA ALA A 54 -10.47 11.53 11.98
C ALA A 54 -9.58 12.73 12.37
N PRO A 55 -8.46 12.57 13.12
CA PRO A 55 -7.63 13.71 13.51
C PRO A 55 -7.01 14.47 12.33
N HIS A 56 -6.75 13.77 11.23
CA HIS A 56 -6.13 14.34 10.05
C HIS A 56 -7.13 14.58 8.92
N HIS A 57 -8.38 14.13 9.07
CA HIS A 57 -9.41 14.13 8.05
C HIS A 57 -8.91 13.54 6.71
N THR A 58 -8.22 12.40 6.79
CA THR A 58 -7.62 11.73 5.62
C THR A 58 -8.07 10.29 5.49
N TYR A 59 -8.10 9.82 4.25
CA TYR A 59 -8.36 8.42 3.93
C TYR A 59 -7.07 7.73 3.53
N SER A 60 -6.90 6.50 3.99
CA SER A 60 -5.76 5.65 3.64
C SER A 60 -6.21 4.23 3.37
N LYS A 61 -5.49 3.54 2.50
CA LYS A 61 -5.54 2.08 2.37
C LYS A 61 -4.39 1.51 3.20
N ILE A 62 -4.74 0.70 4.20
CA ILE A 62 -3.78 0.06 5.13
C ILE A 62 -3.88 -1.47 5.10
N ASP A 63 -4.97 -2.00 4.55
CA ASP A 63 -5.15 -3.42 4.32
C ASP A 63 -4.57 -3.80 2.96
N HIS A 64 -3.60 -4.70 2.98
CA HIS A 64 -2.91 -5.15 1.77
C HIS A 64 -3.01 -6.66 1.59
N ILE A 65 -3.14 -7.07 0.34
CA ILE A 65 -3.07 -8.46 -0.09
C ILE A 65 -1.75 -8.62 -0.83
N VAL A 66 -0.74 -9.10 -0.11
CA VAL A 66 0.56 -9.44 -0.68
C VAL A 66 0.58 -10.92 -1.05
N GLY A 67 1.16 -11.25 -2.20
CA GLY A 67 1.41 -12.63 -2.60
C GLY A 67 2.54 -12.75 -3.60
N SER A 68 2.92 -13.99 -3.90
CA SER A 68 4.03 -14.31 -4.80
C SER A 68 3.74 -13.88 -6.23
N LYS A 69 4.76 -13.32 -6.88
CA LYS A 69 4.75 -12.92 -8.28
C LYS A 69 4.63 -14.11 -9.24
N ALA A 70 4.93 -15.32 -8.79
CA ALA A 70 4.94 -16.55 -9.59
C ALA A 70 3.53 -17.13 -9.89
N LEU A 71 2.48 -16.30 -9.92
CA LEU A 71 1.14 -16.64 -10.39
C LEU A 71 0.87 -15.97 -11.74
#